data_AF-A0AAE2PZ45-F1
#
_entry.id   AF-A0AAE2PZ45-F1
#
_cell.length_a   1.000
_cell.length_b   1.000
_cell.length_c   1.000
_cell.angle_alpha   90.00
_cell.angle_beta   90.00
_cell.angle_gamma   90.00
#
_symmetry.space_group_name_H-M   'P 1'
#
loop_
_entity.id
_entity.type
_entity.pdbx_description
1 polymer ?
#
loop_
_entity_poly.entity_id
_entity_poly.type
_entity_poly.pdbx_seq_one_letter_code
_entity_poly.pdbx_strand_id
1 'polypeptide(L)'
;MDDKNLPYFFTETLATREELTERQRTLKFTLEDLNWLDAVFFANHTARMAQEPAMKVETLHLNTCDGLAVELAGAFMMSPAPDGGTFLYTPCRGLEKFDNTSKLTSELSAWLKAPKQREALFHYLSIAQRTSLGTRDTLTLTTQPVTGAVFEEQQRTLQRNQQSNIQGMLQELDLTSSFTSMLDQAIGSALAARFPGPNQRETRVTSHSTETSQTPNDTKQPTTPSTTRSLRETVLAYFVNDGWPVGESRQYSHPDKTLDSDQPTHDADDRNAISISIHAVPRSPQALSRERSSPIWFE
;
A
#
# COMPACT_ATOMS: atom_id res chain seq x y z
N MET A 1 -11.45 -27.95 -0.63
CA MET A 1 -11.88 -27.29 -1.87
C MET A 1 -11.84 -28.34 -2.96
N ASP A 2 -12.93 -28.54 -3.67
CA ASP A 2 -12.95 -29.46 -4.81
C ASP A 2 -12.13 -28.87 -5.95
N ASP A 3 -11.11 -29.60 -6.40
CA ASP A 3 -10.18 -29.22 -7.48
C ASP A 3 -10.91 -28.80 -8.79
N LYS A 4 -12.13 -29.32 -8.97
CA LYS A 4 -13.02 -28.98 -10.09
C LYS A 4 -13.40 -27.50 -10.18
N ASN A 5 -13.33 -26.75 -9.07
CA ASN A 5 -13.81 -25.37 -9.00
C ASN A 5 -12.67 -24.34 -8.97
N LEU A 6 -11.42 -24.78 -9.12
CA LEU A 6 -10.27 -23.86 -9.20
C LEU A 6 -10.17 -23.22 -10.60
N PRO A 7 -9.56 -22.03 -10.72
CA PRO A 7 -9.19 -21.42 -12.01
C PRO A 7 -8.25 -22.31 -12.83
N TYR A 8 -8.56 -22.52 -14.12
CA TYR A 8 -7.75 -23.37 -15.01
C TYR A 8 -6.78 -22.54 -15.85
N PHE A 9 -5.47 -22.75 -15.71
CA PHE A 9 -4.44 -21.89 -16.30
C PHE A 9 -3.71 -22.52 -17.49
N PHE A 10 -3.01 -21.70 -18.29
CA PHE A 10 -2.20 -22.16 -19.43
C PHE A 10 -1.11 -23.16 -19.06
N THR A 11 -0.54 -23.10 -17.85
CA THR A 11 0.42 -24.13 -17.41
C THR A 11 -0.19 -25.53 -17.40
N GLU A 12 -1.51 -25.62 -17.22
CA GLU A 12 -2.26 -26.88 -17.21
C GLU A 12 -2.65 -27.33 -18.62
N THR A 13 -2.62 -26.43 -19.63
CA THR A 13 -2.87 -26.83 -21.02
C THR A 13 -1.66 -27.53 -21.62
N LEU A 14 -0.44 -27.29 -21.11
CA LEU A 14 0.82 -27.81 -21.65
C LEU A 14 1.08 -29.29 -21.33
N ALA A 15 0.23 -29.94 -20.52
CA ALA A 15 0.34 -31.37 -20.25
C ALA A 15 0.03 -32.21 -21.51
N THR A 16 0.50 -33.46 -21.55
CA THR A 16 0.23 -34.40 -22.65
C THR A 16 -1.29 -34.57 -22.86
N ARG A 17 -1.75 -34.43 -24.12
CA ARG A 17 -3.18 -34.33 -24.48
C ARG A 17 -3.70 -35.58 -25.19
N GLU A 18 -3.60 -36.73 -24.55
CA GLU A 18 -4.14 -37.99 -25.10
C GLU A 18 -5.66 -38.08 -24.88
N GLU A 19 -6.13 -37.71 -23.69
CA GLU A 19 -7.55 -37.67 -23.33
C GLU A 19 -7.88 -36.40 -22.54
N LEU A 20 -9.12 -35.92 -22.67
CA LEU A 20 -9.60 -34.80 -21.86
C LEU A 20 -9.72 -35.21 -20.39
N THR A 21 -9.20 -34.40 -19.50
CA THR A 21 -9.42 -34.52 -18.06
C THR A 21 -10.88 -34.17 -17.71
N GLU A 22 -11.37 -34.67 -16.57
CA GLU A 22 -12.72 -34.37 -16.10
C GLU A 22 -13.00 -32.86 -15.95
N ARG A 23 -11.96 -32.10 -15.57
CA ARG A 23 -12.04 -30.64 -15.43
C ARG A 23 -12.15 -29.95 -16.79
N GLN A 24 -11.36 -30.36 -17.78
CA GLN A 24 -11.47 -29.86 -19.16
C GLN A 24 -12.86 -30.14 -19.75
N ARG A 25 -13.43 -31.34 -19.48
CA ARG A 25 -14.82 -31.67 -19.90
C ARG A 25 -15.85 -30.77 -19.23
N THR A 26 -15.69 -30.52 -17.92
CA THR A 26 -16.57 -29.60 -17.17
C THR A 26 -16.52 -28.18 -17.72
N LEU A 27 -15.33 -27.73 -18.15
CA LEU A 27 -15.11 -26.43 -18.80
C LEU A 27 -15.52 -26.39 -20.28
N LYS A 28 -16.04 -27.50 -20.82
CA LYS A 28 -16.46 -27.66 -22.22
C LYS A 28 -15.32 -27.46 -23.23
N PHE A 29 -14.10 -27.82 -22.84
CA PHE A 29 -12.95 -27.78 -23.75
C PHE A 29 -12.92 -29.06 -24.61
N THR A 30 -12.38 -28.93 -25.80
CA THR A 30 -12.08 -30.02 -26.72
C THR A 30 -10.57 -30.19 -26.90
N LEU A 31 -10.13 -31.32 -27.44
CA LEU A 31 -8.70 -31.51 -27.77
C LEU A 31 -8.24 -30.52 -28.85
N GLU A 32 -9.12 -30.17 -29.79
CA GLU A 32 -8.86 -29.15 -30.80
C GLU A 32 -8.67 -27.77 -30.17
N ASP A 33 -9.50 -27.40 -29.19
CA ASP A 33 -9.32 -26.15 -28.44
C ASP A 33 -7.96 -26.10 -27.75
N LEU A 34 -7.57 -27.18 -27.07
CA LEU A 34 -6.31 -27.23 -26.33
C LEU A 34 -5.09 -27.12 -27.26
N ASN A 35 -5.14 -27.75 -28.43
CA ASN A 35 -4.10 -27.60 -29.45
C ASN A 35 -4.09 -26.20 -30.05
N TRP A 36 -5.26 -25.63 -30.33
CA TRP A 36 -5.39 -24.27 -30.83
C TRP A 36 -4.87 -23.22 -29.83
N LEU A 37 -5.04 -23.45 -28.53
CA LEU A 37 -4.54 -22.56 -27.47
C LEU A 37 -3.02 -22.39 -27.48
N ASP A 38 -2.23 -23.34 -28.03
CA ASP A 38 -0.77 -23.20 -28.12
C ASP A 38 -0.33 -22.03 -29.00
N ALA A 39 -1.18 -21.61 -29.94
CA ALA A 39 -0.93 -20.47 -30.80
C ALA A 39 -0.71 -19.16 -30.04
N VAL A 40 -1.24 -19.06 -28.81
CA VAL A 40 -1.05 -17.89 -27.95
C VAL A 40 0.44 -17.61 -27.69
N PHE A 41 1.29 -18.65 -27.74
CA PHE A 41 2.73 -18.56 -27.54
C PHE A 41 3.49 -18.13 -28.81
N PHE A 42 2.83 -17.96 -29.95
CA PHE A 42 3.49 -17.47 -31.15
C PHE A 42 3.93 -16.01 -30.97
N ALA A 43 5.07 -15.66 -31.57
CA ALA A 43 5.76 -14.40 -31.32
C ALA A 43 5.03 -13.15 -31.82
N ASN A 44 4.09 -13.27 -32.76
CA ASN A 44 3.38 -12.11 -33.33
C ASN A 44 2.00 -12.47 -33.86
N HIS A 45 1.18 -11.44 -34.05
CA HIS A 45 -0.18 -11.53 -34.57
C HIS A 45 -0.25 -12.19 -35.94
N THR A 46 0.67 -11.86 -36.85
CA THR A 46 0.69 -12.44 -38.20
C THR A 46 0.84 -13.96 -38.18
N ALA A 47 1.72 -14.49 -37.33
CA ALA A 47 1.89 -15.94 -37.16
C ALA A 47 0.61 -16.59 -36.61
N ARG A 48 -0.03 -15.97 -35.62
CA ARG A 48 -1.30 -16.46 -35.05
C ARG A 48 -2.45 -16.44 -36.05
N MET A 49 -2.48 -15.46 -36.95
CA MET A 49 -3.50 -15.36 -38.00
C MET A 49 -3.24 -16.28 -39.20
N ALA A 50 -1.99 -16.73 -39.40
CA ALA A 50 -1.61 -17.61 -40.51
C ALA A 50 -1.88 -19.10 -40.25
N GLN A 51 -2.12 -19.49 -39.01
CA GLN A 51 -2.48 -20.87 -38.67
C GLN A 51 -3.95 -21.16 -39.03
N GLU A 52 -4.31 -22.44 -39.08
CA GLU A 52 -5.70 -22.88 -39.21
C GLU A 52 -6.08 -23.75 -38.01
N PRO A 53 -7.07 -23.36 -37.18
CA PRO A 53 -7.86 -22.12 -37.24
C PRO A 53 -7.10 -20.87 -36.76
N ALA A 54 -7.28 -19.74 -37.45
CA ALA A 54 -6.64 -18.47 -37.10
C ALA A 54 -6.96 -18.03 -35.66
N MET A 55 -5.98 -17.47 -34.94
CA MET A 55 -6.17 -16.90 -33.60
C MET A 55 -5.94 -15.39 -33.59
N LYS A 56 -7.00 -14.65 -33.30
CA LYS A 56 -6.92 -13.24 -32.88
C LYS A 56 -6.87 -13.19 -31.36
N VAL A 57 -5.89 -12.46 -30.83
CA VAL A 57 -5.77 -12.19 -29.39
C VAL A 57 -5.98 -10.71 -29.16
N GLU A 58 -6.85 -10.37 -28.22
CA GLU A 58 -7.18 -8.97 -27.92
C GLU A 58 -7.16 -8.70 -26.43
N THR A 59 -6.51 -7.59 -26.05
CA THR A 59 -6.56 -7.04 -24.69
C THR A 59 -7.91 -6.39 -24.44
N LEU A 60 -8.30 -6.33 -23.17
CA LEU A 60 -9.57 -5.74 -22.73
C LEU A 60 -9.34 -4.37 -22.13
N HIS A 61 -10.10 -3.36 -22.56
CA HIS A 61 -9.94 -1.97 -22.11
C HIS A 61 -11.25 -1.44 -21.53
N LEU A 62 -11.17 -0.86 -20.34
CA LEU A 62 -12.24 -0.08 -19.73
C LEU A 62 -12.18 1.35 -20.25
N ASN A 63 -13.31 1.87 -20.71
CA ASN A 63 -13.40 3.22 -21.25
C ASN A 63 -14.50 4.01 -20.54
N THR A 64 -14.19 5.26 -20.26
CA THR A 64 -15.10 6.27 -19.71
C THR A 64 -15.58 7.21 -20.83
N CYS A 65 -16.66 7.94 -20.56
CA CYS A 65 -17.23 8.89 -21.54
C CYS A 65 -16.30 10.07 -21.87
N ASP A 66 -15.35 10.41 -21.00
CA ASP A 66 -14.35 11.46 -21.19
C ASP A 66 -13.11 11.00 -21.97
N GLY A 67 -13.08 9.73 -22.42
CA GLY A 67 -12.07 9.20 -23.33
C GLY A 67 -10.86 8.55 -22.65
N LEU A 68 -10.86 8.39 -21.32
CA LEU A 68 -9.86 7.56 -20.64
C LEU A 68 -10.08 6.09 -21.03
N ALA A 69 -9.01 5.43 -21.46
CA ALA A 69 -8.98 4.01 -21.78
C ALA A 69 -7.91 3.31 -20.93
N VAL A 70 -8.30 2.29 -20.18
CA VAL A 70 -7.43 1.56 -19.25
C VAL A 70 -7.49 0.06 -19.54
N GLU A 71 -6.34 -0.53 -19.86
CA GLU A 71 -6.21 -1.98 -20.06
C GLU A 71 -6.44 -2.74 -18.74
N LEU A 72 -7.24 -3.81 -18.79
CA LEU A 72 -7.33 -4.82 -17.75
C LEU A 72 -6.07 -5.70 -17.79
N ALA A 73 -5.07 -5.36 -16.98
CA ALA A 73 -3.76 -5.99 -17.06
C ALA A 73 -3.81 -7.51 -16.80
N GLY A 74 -3.20 -8.27 -17.70
CA GLY A 74 -3.19 -9.73 -17.65
C GLY A 74 -4.46 -10.39 -18.22
N ALA A 75 -5.49 -9.62 -18.60
CA ALA A 75 -6.74 -10.14 -19.13
C ALA A 75 -6.83 -9.93 -20.65
N PHE A 76 -7.13 -11.00 -21.37
CA PHE A 76 -7.25 -10.97 -22.83
C PHE A 76 -8.22 -12.04 -23.31
N MET A 77 -8.76 -11.83 -24.51
CA MET A 77 -9.61 -12.79 -25.19
C MET A 77 -8.93 -13.38 -26.42
N MET A 78 -9.30 -14.60 -26.78
CA MET A 78 -8.82 -15.31 -27.98
C MET A 78 -10.02 -15.79 -28.79
N SER A 79 -10.06 -15.46 -30.08
CA SER A 79 -11.13 -15.86 -30.99
C SER A 79 -10.68 -15.86 -32.46
N PRO A 80 -11.43 -16.52 -33.36
CA PRO A 80 -12.40 -17.57 -33.07
C PRO A 80 -11.69 -18.86 -32.64
N ALA A 81 -12.28 -19.58 -31.68
CA ALA A 81 -11.89 -20.96 -31.38
C ALA A 81 -12.31 -21.91 -32.53
N PRO A 82 -11.81 -23.16 -32.60
CA PRO A 82 -12.14 -24.10 -33.67
C PRO A 82 -13.64 -24.31 -33.92
N ASP A 83 -14.46 -24.28 -32.86
CA ASP A 83 -15.92 -24.40 -32.93
C ASP A 83 -16.65 -23.06 -33.13
N GLY A 84 -15.92 -21.98 -33.41
CA GLY A 84 -16.44 -20.61 -33.48
C GLY A 84 -16.57 -19.91 -32.12
N GLY A 85 -16.19 -20.59 -31.03
CA GLY A 85 -16.22 -20.05 -29.68
C GLY A 85 -15.22 -18.93 -29.41
N THR A 86 -15.15 -18.48 -28.16
CA THR A 86 -14.20 -17.46 -27.70
C THR A 86 -13.72 -17.80 -26.31
N PHE A 87 -12.42 -17.69 -26.10
CA PHE A 87 -11.80 -17.89 -24.80
C PHE A 87 -11.52 -16.55 -24.13
N LEU A 88 -11.83 -16.45 -22.84
CA LEU A 88 -11.35 -15.40 -21.95
C LEU A 88 -10.24 -15.97 -21.08
N TYR A 89 -9.13 -15.26 -20.99
CA TYR A 89 -8.16 -15.47 -19.92
C TYR A 89 -8.22 -14.30 -18.95
N THR A 90 -8.34 -14.60 -17.65
CA THR A 90 -8.08 -13.62 -16.59
C THR A 90 -7.19 -14.21 -15.49
N PRO A 91 -6.32 -13.41 -14.85
CA PRO A 91 -5.44 -13.91 -13.80
C PRO A 91 -6.16 -14.57 -12.60
N CYS A 92 -7.37 -14.12 -12.26
CA CYS A 92 -8.10 -14.65 -11.11
C CYS A 92 -9.02 -15.84 -11.45
N ARG A 93 -9.45 -16.00 -12.71
CA ARG A 93 -10.43 -17.03 -13.11
C ARG A 93 -9.87 -18.06 -14.10
N GLY A 94 -8.68 -17.82 -14.65
CA GLY A 94 -8.05 -18.69 -15.62
C GLY A 94 -8.75 -18.59 -16.98
N LEU A 95 -8.78 -19.71 -17.69
CA LEU A 95 -9.39 -19.88 -19.00
C LEU A 95 -10.87 -20.22 -18.87
N GLU A 96 -11.70 -19.44 -19.56
CA GLU A 96 -13.14 -19.64 -19.64
C GLU A 96 -13.56 -19.64 -21.11
N LYS A 97 -14.36 -20.63 -21.52
CA LYS A 97 -14.89 -20.75 -22.88
C LYS A 97 -16.31 -20.19 -22.97
N PHE A 98 -16.56 -19.40 -24.00
CA PHE A 98 -17.85 -18.83 -24.36
C PHE A 98 -18.25 -19.26 -25.77
N ASP A 99 -19.56 -19.30 -26.03
CA ASP A 99 -20.10 -19.72 -27.32
C ASP A 99 -19.66 -18.82 -28.48
N ASN A 100 -19.38 -17.53 -28.23
CA ASN A 100 -18.87 -16.55 -29.20
C ASN A 100 -18.52 -15.22 -28.51
N THR A 101 -17.88 -14.32 -29.28
CA THR A 101 -17.49 -12.97 -28.83
C THR A 101 -18.66 -12.12 -28.32
N SER A 102 -19.87 -12.26 -28.91
CA SER A 102 -21.05 -11.47 -28.49
C SER A 102 -21.53 -11.87 -27.09
N LYS A 103 -21.50 -13.18 -26.78
CA LYS A 103 -21.79 -13.68 -25.43
C LYS A 103 -20.77 -13.20 -24.41
N LEU A 104 -19.48 -13.30 -24.73
CA LEU A 104 -18.40 -12.82 -23.85
C LEU A 104 -18.51 -11.31 -23.57
N THR A 105 -18.69 -10.49 -24.60
CA THR A 105 -18.80 -9.02 -24.45
C THR A 105 -20.06 -8.62 -23.68
N SER A 106 -21.19 -9.31 -23.87
CA SER A 106 -22.40 -9.13 -23.06
C SER A 106 -22.19 -9.50 -21.60
N GLU A 107 -21.47 -10.59 -21.31
CA GLU A 107 -21.19 -11.04 -19.95
C GLU A 107 -20.29 -10.04 -19.22
N LEU A 108 -19.19 -9.60 -19.85
CA LEU A 108 -18.31 -8.57 -19.30
C LEU A 108 -19.04 -7.25 -19.06
N SER A 109 -19.96 -6.87 -19.95
CA SER A 109 -20.82 -5.70 -19.77
C SER A 109 -21.78 -5.85 -18.59
N ALA A 110 -22.27 -7.07 -18.33
CA ALA A 110 -23.09 -7.35 -17.14
C ALA A 110 -22.24 -7.29 -15.86
N TRP A 111 -21.00 -7.78 -15.88
CA TRP A 111 -20.07 -7.68 -14.76
C TRP A 111 -19.77 -6.22 -14.38
N LEU A 112 -19.59 -5.34 -15.35
CA LEU A 112 -19.37 -3.91 -15.10
C LEU A 112 -20.57 -3.20 -14.43
N LYS A 113 -21.79 -3.75 -14.58
CA LYS A 113 -23.02 -3.22 -13.95
C LYS A 113 -23.24 -3.77 -12.55
N ALA A 114 -22.64 -4.92 -12.21
CA ALA A 114 -22.84 -5.57 -10.94
C ALA A 114 -21.70 -5.21 -9.96
N PRO A 115 -21.97 -4.59 -8.79
CA PRO A 115 -20.93 -3.98 -7.95
C PRO A 115 -19.76 -4.89 -7.59
N LYS A 116 -20.03 -6.13 -7.15
CA LYS A 116 -18.99 -7.08 -6.76
C LYS A 116 -18.13 -7.54 -7.94
N GLN A 117 -18.75 -7.74 -9.10
CA GLN A 117 -18.05 -8.16 -10.31
C GLN A 117 -17.25 -7.01 -10.91
N ARG A 118 -17.77 -5.78 -10.85
CA ARG A 118 -17.04 -4.57 -11.22
C ARG A 118 -15.79 -4.40 -10.36
N GLU A 119 -15.91 -4.56 -9.04
CA GLU A 119 -14.77 -4.54 -8.13
C GLU A 119 -13.75 -5.64 -8.47
N ALA A 120 -14.23 -6.85 -8.81
CA ALA A 120 -13.36 -7.93 -9.25
C ALA A 120 -12.57 -7.58 -10.54
N LEU A 121 -13.18 -6.89 -11.51
CA LEU A 121 -12.49 -6.39 -12.70
C LEU A 121 -11.46 -5.30 -12.35
N PHE A 122 -11.75 -4.46 -11.37
CA PHE A 122 -10.84 -3.40 -10.93
C PHE A 122 -9.57 -3.95 -10.27
N HIS A 123 -9.57 -5.19 -9.79
CA HIS A 123 -8.33 -5.84 -9.30
C HIS A 123 -7.26 -6.02 -10.38
N TYR A 124 -7.60 -5.89 -11.66
CA TYR A 124 -6.62 -5.93 -12.77
C TYR A 124 -5.97 -4.57 -13.05
N LEU A 125 -6.32 -3.53 -12.27
CA LEU A 125 -5.85 -2.17 -12.45
C LEU A 125 -4.83 -1.76 -11.38
N SER A 126 -3.94 -0.83 -11.71
CA SER A 126 -3.13 -0.14 -10.70
C SER A 126 -4.00 0.70 -9.76
N ILE A 127 -3.47 1.05 -8.58
CA ILE A 127 -4.10 1.93 -7.59
C ILE A 127 -4.48 3.25 -8.26
N ALA A 128 -3.53 3.89 -8.97
CA ALA A 128 -3.77 5.15 -9.65
C ALA A 128 -4.89 5.05 -10.71
N GLN A 129 -4.92 3.97 -11.51
CA GLN A 129 -5.98 3.72 -12.47
C GLN A 129 -7.35 3.53 -11.79
N ARG A 130 -7.41 2.79 -10.68
CA ARG A 130 -8.65 2.65 -9.90
C ARG A 130 -9.14 3.99 -9.36
N THR A 131 -8.24 4.84 -8.87
CA THR A 131 -8.60 6.18 -8.39
C THR A 131 -9.09 7.07 -9.52
N SER A 132 -8.53 6.93 -10.73
CA SER A 132 -8.98 7.68 -11.91
C SER A 132 -10.34 7.22 -12.45
N LEU A 133 -10.73 5.97 -12.21
CA LEU A 133 -12.05 5.44 -12.58
C LEU A 133 -13.00 5.63 -11.39
N GLY A 134 -13.87 6.64 -11.46
CA GLY A 134 -14.90 6.87 -10.47
C GLY A 134 -15.78 5.64 -10.27
N THR A 135 -16.17 5.36 -9.03
CA THR A 135 -17.08 4.25 -8.68
C THR A 135 -18.44 4.36 -9.37
N ARG A 136 -18.85 5.58 -9.75
CA ARG A 136 -20.10 5.89 -10.46
C ARG A 136 -19.93 6.08 -11.96
N ASP A 137 -18.73 5.91 -12.50
CA ASP A 137 -18.48 6.13 -13.92
C ASP A 137 -19.23 5.09 -14.73
N THR A 138 -19.86 5.56 -15.81
CA THR A 138 -20.43 4.68 -16.83
C THR A 138 -19.25 4.14 -17.65
N LEU A 139 -18.96 2.85 -17.46
CA LEU A 139 -17.85 2.18 -18.12
C LEU A 139 -18.35 1.37 -19.30
N THR A 140 -17.57 1.40 -20.38
CA THR A 140 -17.73 0.55 -21.55
C THR A 140 -16.48 -0.28 -21.79
N LEU A 141 -16.63 -1.41 -22.45
CA LEU A 141 -15.52 -2.30 -22.77
C LEU A 141 -15.18 -2.23 -24.26
N THR A 142 -13.91 -2.04 -24.58
CA THR A 142 -13.37 -2.19 -25.94
C THR A 142 -12.24 -3.19 -25.94
N THR A 143 -11.86 -3.64 -27.13
CA THR A 143 -10.77 -4.60 -27.33
C THR A 143 -9.71 -4.03 -28.25
N GLN A 144 -8.45 -4.41 -28.02
CA GLN A 144 -7.33 -4.03 -28.89
C GLN A 144 -6.47 -5.24 -29.24
N PRO A 145 -6.11 -5.45 -30.52
CA PRO A 145 -5.32 -6.59 -30.94
C PRO A 145 -3.92 -6.56 -30.33
N VAL A 146 -3.48 -7.70 -29.81
CA VAL A 146 -2.11 -7.93 -29.34
C VAL A 146 -1.23 -8.19 -30.56
N THR A 147 -0.25 -7.31 -30.81
CA THR A 147 0.56 -7.36 -32.03
C THR A 147 1.77 -8.28 -31.89
N GLY A 148 2.45 -8.24 -30.75
CA GLY A 148 3.64 -9.04 -30.43
C GLY A 148 3.32 -10.35 -29.70
N ALA A 149 4.25 -10.78 -28.86
CA ALA A 149 4.11 -11.97 -28.02
C ALA A 149 3.16 -11.65 -26.87
N VAL A 150 2.10 -12.46 -26.73
CA VAL A 150 0.97 -12.17 -25.83
C VAL A 150 1.44 -11.99 -24.39
N PHE A 151 2.16 -12.98 -23.85
CA PHE A 151 2.58 -12.93 -22.45
C PHE A 151 3.65 -11.87 -22.18
N GLU A 152 4.50 -11.53 -23.14
CA GLU A 152 5.48 -10.45 -22.97
C GLU A 152 4.81 -9.08 -22.92
N GLU A 153 3.81 -8.83 -23.78
CA GLU A 153 3.02 -7.60 -23.73
C GLU A 153 2.24 -7.49 -22.43
N GLN A 154 1.58 -8.57 -22.00
CA GLN A 154 0.87 -8.61 -20.72
C GLN A 154 1.80 -8.40 -19.52
N GLN A 155 2.99 -9.02 -19.53
CA GLN A 155 4.01 -8.82 -18.50
C GLN A 155 4.46 -7.36 -18.44
N ARG A 156 4.64 -6.71 -19.59
CA ARG A 156 5.02 -5.29 -19.65
C ARG A 156 3.96 -4.37 -19.04
N THR A 157 2.67 -4.62 -19.33
CA THR A 157 1.57 -3.87 -18.71
C THR A 157 1.51 -4.11 -17.20
N LEU A 158 1.65 -5.36 -16.75
CA LEU A 158 1.70 -5.69 -15.32
C LEU A 158 2.87 -5.02 -14.59
N GLN A 159 4.08 -5.06 -15.15
CA GLN A 159 5.25 -4.39 -14.58
C GLN A 159 5.07 -2.87 -14.49
N ARG A 160 4.49 -2.24 -15.53
CA ARG A 160 4.16 -0.81 -15.50
C ARG A 160 3.18 -0.48 -14.38
N ASN A 161 2.12 -1.29 -14.22
CA ASN A 161 1.13 -1.09 -13.17
C ASN A 161 1.75 -1.28 -11.77
N GLN A 162 2.62 -2.27 -11.59
CA GLN A 162 3.35 -2.49 -10.33
C GLN A 162 4.28 -1.33 -10.00
N GLN A 163 5.05 -0.84 -10.97
CA GLN A 163 5.93 0.31 -10.79
C GLN A 163 5.13 1.56 -10.41
N SER A 164 3.99 1.80 -11.07
CA SER A 164 3.06 2.89 -10.73
C SER A 164 2.54 2.77 -9.29
N ASN A 165 2.15 1.57 -8.86
CA ASN A 165 1.71 1.32 -7.49
C ASN A 165 2.80 1.62 -6.46
N ILE A 166 4.03 1.14 -6.70
CA ILE A 166 5.17 1.37 -5.80
C ILE A 166 5.45 2.87 -5.68
N GLN A 167 5.48 3.57 -6.82
CA GLN A 167 5.71 5.02 -6.83
C GLN A 167 4.61 5.77 -6.08
N GLY A 168 3.34 5.42 -6.29
CA GLY A 168 2.22 6.02 -5.57
C GLY A 168 2.31 5.76 -4.06
N MET A 169 2.61 4.54 -3.64
CA MET A 169 2.79 4.21 -2.22
C MET A 169 3.95 4.99 -1.59
N LEU A 170 5.06 5.18 -2.30
CA LEU A 170 6.18 5.99 -1.80
C LEU A 170 5.79 7.47 -1.64
N GLN A 171 5.05 8.03 -2.59
CA GLN A 171 4.56 9.40 -2.50
C GLN A 171 3.62 9.58 -1.31
N GLU A 172 2.71 8.63 -1.07
CA GLU A 172 1.84 8.66 0.11
C GLU A 172 2.64 8.54 1.42
N LEU A 173 3.67 7.70 1.46
CA LEU A 173 4.55 7.59 2.62
C LEU A 173 5.31 8.90 2.90
N ASP A 174 5.79 9.59 1.87
CA ASP A 174 6.44 10.89 2.02
C ASP A 174 5.49 11.97 2.57
N LEU A 175 4.19 11.89 2.25
CA LEU A 175 3.17 12.78 2.79
C LEU A 175 2.80 12.45 4.25
N THR A 176 2.97 11.19 4.67
CA THR A 176 2.72 10.81 6.07
C THR A 176 3.79 11.38 6.99
N SER A 177 3.36 12.20 7.95
CA SER A 177 4.27 12.70 8.99
C SER A 177 4.82 11.55 9.81
N SER A 178 6.15 11.50 9.99
CA SER A 178 6.76 10.49 10.86
C SER A 178 6.24 10.64 12.29
N PHE A 179 6.14 9.53 13.03
CA PHE A 179 5.75 9.55 14.44
C PHE A 179 6.60 10.53 15.26
N THR A 180 7.90 10.59 14.99
CA THR A 180 8.84 11.55 15.57
C THR A 180 8.41 13.00 15.33
N SER A 181 8.00 13.34 14.10
CA SER A 181 7.52 14.70 13.78
C SER A 181 6.18 15.00 14.45
N MET A 182 5.28 14.01 14.51
CA MET A 182 3.99 14.15 15.19
C MET A 182 4.18 14.36 16.71
N LEU A 183 5.11 13.62 17.31
CA LEU A 183 5.43 13.74 18.73
C LEU A 183 6.10 15.09 19.04
N ASP A 184 7.06 15.53 18.23
CA ASP A 184 7.66 16.86 18.37
C ASP A 184 6.60 17.96 18.28
N GLN A 185 5.66 17.84 17.34
CA GLN A 185 4.56 18.79 17.18
C GLN A 185 3.65 18.79 18.41
N ALA A 186 3.25 17.62 18.91
CA ALA A 186 2.41 17.52 20.10
C ALA A 186 3.09 18.05 21.37
N ILE A 187 4.39 17.79 21.54
CA ILE A 187 5.20 18.38 22.63
C ILE A 187 5.26 19.90 22.49
N GLY A 188 5.49 20.40 21.28
CA GLY A 188 5.46 21.82 20.97
C GLY A 188 4.12 22.47 21.33
N SER A 189 3.01 21.89 20.89
CA SER A 189 1.64 22.33 21.19
C SER A 189 1.37 22.33 22.70
N ALA A 190 1.72 21.24 23.41
CA ALA A 190 1.48 21.12 24.85
C ALA A 190 2.30 22.10 25.69
N LEU A 191 3.47 22.51 25.20
CA LEU A 191 4.34 23.49 25.88
C LEU A 191 4.08 24.92 25.43
N ALA A 192 3.44 25.17 24.29
CA ALA A 192 3.22 26.49 23.73
C ALA A 192 2.49 27.45 24.68
N ALA A 193 1.58 26.95 25.53
CA ALA A 193 0.85 27.75 26.50
C ALA A 193 1.74 28.32 27.63
N ARG A 194 2.85 27.66 27.95
CA ARG A 194 3.74 28.02 29.07
C ARG A 194 5.10 28.53 28.59
N PHE A 195 5.56 28.05 27.44
CA PHE A 195 6.84 28.38 26.82
C PHE A 195 6.61 28.77 25.35
N PRO A 196 6.03 29.94 25.07
CA PRO A 196 5.83 30.42 23.70
C PRO A 196 7.16 30.85 23.08
N GLY A 197 7.43 30.42 21.85
CA GLY A 197 8.60 30.87 21.07
C GLY A 197 9.70 29.81 20.79
N PRO A 198 10.24 29.09 21.79
CA PRO A 198 11.38 28.20 21.56
C PRO A 198 11.01 26.93 20.80
N ASN A 199 11.91 26.49 19.91
CA ASN A 199 11.82 25.22 19.22
C ASN A 199 12.09 24.06 20.20
N GLN A 200 11.02 23.47 20.76
CA GLN A 200 11.11 22.42 21.78
C GLN A 200 11.91 21.16 21.36
N ARG A 201 12.22 21.01 20.07
CA ARG A 201 13.15 19.97 19.56
C ARG A 201 14.58 20.14 20.08
N GLU A 202 14.97 21.35 20.42
CA GLU A 202 16.31 21.69 20.90
C GLU A 202 16.42 21.61 22.43
N THR A 203 15.29 21.44 23.12
CA THR A 203 15.25 21.23 24.57
C THR A 203 15.98 19.94 24.93
N ARG A 204 16.96 20.05 25.83
CA ARG A 204 17.71 18.94 26.42
C ARG A 204 17.26 18.69 27.84
N VAL A 205 17.24 17.41 28.22
CA VAL A 205 16.92 16.95 29.57
C VAL A 205 18.12 16.21 30.13
N THR A 206 18.69 16.70 31.21
CA THR A 206 19.77 16.06 31.95
C THR A 206 19.16 15.37 33.17
N SER A 207 19.19 14.04 33.19
CA SER A 207 18.82 13.22 34.35
C SER A 207 20.04 12.96 35.22
N HIS A 208 19.96 13.22 36.52
CA HIS A 208 20.97 12.84 37.53
C HIS A 208 20.43 11.72 38.40
N SER A 209 21.16 10.61 38.52
CA SER A 209 20.85 9.57 39.49
C SER A 209 21.06 10.08 40.92
N THR A 210 20.13 9.78 41.81
CA THR A 210 20.25 10.10 43.24
C THR A 210 21.07 9.07 44.02
N GLU A 211 21.63 8.05 43.37
CA GLU A 211 22.55 7.11 44.02
C GLU A 211 23.92 7.74 44.26
N THR A 212 24.12 8.27 45.46
CA THR A 212 25.43 8.66 45.99
C THR A 212 26.24 7.39 46.28
N SER A 213 27.00 6.89 45.29
CA SER A 213 28.06 5.93 45.57
C SER A 213 29.22 6.68 46.26
N GLN A 214 29.15 6.80 47.59
CA GLN A 214 30.25 7.30 48.40
C GLN A 214 31.16 6.13 48.76
N THR A 215 32.32 6.02 48.10
CA THR A 215 33.48 5.39 48.72
C THR A 215 34.20 6.43 49.57
N PRO A 216 34.54 6.17 50.85
CA PRO A 216 34.93 7.23 51.79
C PRO A 216 36.27 7.93 51.54
N ASN A 217 36.98 7.66 50.44
CA ASN A 217 38.41 7.98 50.32
C ASN A 217 38.86 8.64 49.00
N ASP A 218 37.95 9.17 48.17
CA ASP A 218 38.34 9.89 46.96
C ASP A 218 38.01 11.39 47.05
N THR A 219 39.05 12.23 47.07
CA THR A 219 38.98 13.72 47.06
C THR A 219 38.51 14.32 45.72
N LYS A 220 37.89 13.52 44.84
CA LYS A 220 37.27 14.01 43.61
C LYS A 220 35.80 14.31 43.87
N GLN A 221 35.37 15.51 43.47
CA GLN A 221 33.98 15.98 43.50
C GLN A 221 33.01 14.84 43.13
N PRO A 222 31.97 14.55 43.94
CA PRO A 222 31.04 13.47 43.62
C PRO A 222 30.41 13.75 42.27
N THR A 223 30.80 12.97 41.25
CA THR A 223 30.27 13.12 39.91
C THR A 223 29.02 12.27 39.88
N THR A 224 27.86 12.88 40.11
CA THR A 224 26.58 12.17 39.93
C THR A 224 26.51 11.74 38.47
N PRO A 225 26.31 10.45 38.15
CA PRO A 225 26.20 10.03 36.77
C PRO A 225 24.97 10.72 36.16
N SER A 226 25.23 11.58 35.18
CA SER A 226 24.20 12.36 34.49
C SER A 226 24.07 11.91 33.05
N THR A 227 22.84 11.72 32.57
CA THR A 227 22.56 11.42 31.17
C THR A 227 21.75 12.55 30.54
N THR A 228 22.25 13.10 29.43
CA THR A 228 21.53 14.15 28.68
C THR A 228 20.88 13.56 27.44
N ARG A 229 19.57 13.80 27.28
CA ARG A 229 18.75 13.34 26.15
C ARG A 229 17.94 14.50 25.57
N SER A 230 17.40 14.36 24.37
CA SER A 230 16.40 15.30 23.85
C SER A 230 15.08 15.19 24.64
N LEU A 231 14.29 16.27 24.67
CA LEU A 231 12.97 16.25 25.30
C LEU A 231 12.06 15.16 24.72
N ARG A 232 12.12 14.95 23.39
CA ARG A 232 11.41 13.88 22.71
C ARG A 232 11.78 12.49 23.26
N GLU A 233 13.06 12.17 23.36
CA GLU A 233 13.51 10.87 23.89
C GLU A 233 13.07 10.65 25.33
N THR A 234 13.06 11.73 26.11
CA THR A 234 12.59 11.71 27.50
C THR A 234 11.08 11.46 27.59
N VAL A 235 10.26 12.09 26.73
CA VAL A 235 8.82 11.82 26.65
C VAL A 235 8.53 10.41 26.14
N LEU A 236 9.30 9.91 25.17
CA LEU A 236 9.20 8.53 24.71
C LEU A 236 9.48 7.55 25.84
N ALA A 237 10.58 7.75 26.58
CA ALA A 237 10.92 6.91 27.73
C ALA A 237 9.81 6.94 28.80
N TYR A 238 9.21 8.11 29.04
CA TYR A 238 8.05 8.24 29.94
C TYR A 238 6.85 7.41 29.46
N PHE A 239 6.52 7.43 28.17
CA PHE A 239 5.44 6.62 27.62
C PHE A 239 5.72 5.12 27.65
N VAL A 240 6.95 4.69 27.36
CA VAL A 240 7.33 3.26 27.41
C VAL A 240 7.27 2.72 28.84
N ASN A 241 7.69 3.52 29.82
CA ASN A 241 7.76 3.09 31.22
C ASN A 241 6.47 3.39 32.02
N ASP A 242 5.43 3.91 31.36
CA ASP A 242 4.19 4.42 31.96
C ASP A 242 4.41 5.29 33.21
N GLY A 243 5.45 6.12 33.14
CA GLY A 243 5.92 6.81 34.32
C GLY A 243 7.33 7.34 34.18
N TRP A 244 7.62 8.26 35.09
CA TRP A 244 8.93 8.85 35.26
C TRP A 244 9.85 7.87 36.03
N PRO A 245 11.11 7.64 35.59
CA PRO A 245 12.05 6.82 36.35
C PRO A 245 12.18 7.31 37.81
N VAL A 246 12.10 6.37 38.75
CA VAL A 246 12.24 6.65 40.19
C VAL A 246 13.72 6.82 40.54
N GLY A 247 14.06 7.77 41.41
CA GLY A 247 15.46 8.01 41.82
C GLY A 247 16.29 8.84 40.83
N GLU A 248 15.65 9.54 39.89
CA GLU A 248 16.32 10.49 39.00
C GLU A 248 15.76 11.92 39.17
N SER A 249 16.64 12.91 39.28
CA SER A 249 16.28 14.33 39.17
C SER A 249 16.56 14.84 37.76
N ARG A 250 15.73 15.74 37.23
CA ARG A 250 15.79 16.19 35.82
C ARG A 250 15.99 17.68 35.75
N GLN A 251 16.93 18.13 34.91
CA GLN A 251 17.14 19.53 34.57
C GLN A 251 16.88 19.74 33.08
N TYR A 252 16.15 20.81 32.74
CA TYR A 252 15.82 21.15 31.36
C TYR A 252 16.67 22.34 30.91
N SER A 253 17.25 22.26 29.71
CA SER A 253 18.00 23.36 29.12
C SER A 253 17.59 23.56 27.65
N HIS A 254 17.61 24.82 27.20
CA HIS A 254 17.30 25.19 25.82
C HIS A 254 18.32 26.25 25.36
N PRO A 255 18.87 26.17 24.13
CA PRO A 255 19.90 27.10 23.66
C PRO A 255 19.47 28.57 23.68
N ASP A 256 18.21 28.86 23.30
CA ASP A 256 17.67 30.23 23.33
C ASP A 256 17.27 30.73 24.73
N LYS A 257 17.35 29.87 25.77
CA LYS A 257 17.07 30.25 27.15
C LYS A 257 18.41 30.43 27.87
N THR A 258 18.91 31.66 27.91
CA THR A 258 20.00 32.01 28.81
C THR A 258 19.51 31.85 30.25
N LEU A 259 19.96 30.79 30.92
CA LEU A 259 19.76 30.59 32.35
C LEU A 259 20.48 31.71 33.10
N ASP A 260 19.74 32.68 33.64
CA ASP A 260 20.22 33.47 34.78
C ASP A 260 20.45 32.45 35.92
N SER A 261 21.72 32.15 36.18
CA SER A 261 22.15 30.98 36.94
C SER A 261 21.95 31.09 38.46
N ASP A 262 21.01 31.90 38.96
CA ASP A 262 20.95 32.25 40.39
C ASP A 262 19.56 32.21 41.05
N GLN A 263 18.55 31.57 40.44
CA GLN A 263 17.26 31.34 41.12
C GLN A 263 16.80 29.87 41.11
N PRO A 264 17.05 29.10 42.19
CA PRO A 264 16.63 27.69 42.30
C PRO A 264 15.11 27.48 42.31
N THR A 265 14.32 28.53 42.53
CA THR A 265 12.84 28.49 42.46
C THR A 265 12.32 28.38 41.03
N HIS A 266 12.99 28.99 40.05
CA HIS A 266 12.56 28.97 38.65
C HIS A 266 12.75 27.59 38.01
N ASP A 267 13.83 26.89 38.37
CA ASP A 267 14.11 25.53 37.92
C ASP A 267 13.07 24.51 38.43
N ALA A 268 12.62 24.65 39.68
CA ALA A 268 11.61 23.76 40.26
C ALA A 268 10.23 23.96 39.60
N ASP A 269 9.85 25.21 39.36
CA ASP A 269 8.59 25.56 38.70
C ASP A 269 8.59 25.15 37.22
N ASP A 270 9.70 25.34 36.51
CA ASP A 270 9.86 24.88 35.12
C ASP A 270 9.79 23.34 35.03
N ARG A 271 10.43 22.62 35.96
CA ARG A 271 10.35 21.15 36.04
C ARG A 271 8.93 20.66 36.24
N ASN A 272 8.17 21.31 37.12
CA ASN A 272 6.79 20.95 37.41
C ASN A 272 5.88 21.28 36.20
N ALA A 273 6.05 22.45 35.59
CA ALA A 273 5.28 22.87 34.43
C ALA A 273 5.50 21.95 33.21
N ILE A 274 6.74 21.57 32.94
CA ILE A 274 7.06 20.63 31.86
C ILE A 274 6.50 19.23 32.16
N SER A 275 6.58 18.77 33.41
CA SER A 275 5.98 17.49 33.82
C SER A 275 4.47 17.48 33.57
N ILE A 276 3.74 18.53 33.98
CA ILE A 276 2.29 18.66 33.78
C ILE A 276 1.95 18.68 32.28
N SER A 277 2.68 19.45 31.47
CA SER A 277 2.46 19.51 30.03
C SER A 277 2.72 18.18 29.32
N ILE A 278 3.71 17.40 29.76
CA ILE A 278 3.99 16.06 29.19
C ILE A 278 2.86 15.07 29.48
N HIS A 279 2.16 15.19 30.61
CA HIS A 279 0.98 14.37 30.88
C HIS A 279 -0.19 14.67 29.94
N ALA A 280 -0.24 15.88 29.37
CA ALA A 280 -1.26 16.29 28.41
C ALA A 280 -0.94 15.84 26.97
N VAL A 281 0.27 15.34 26.69
CA VAL A 281 0.64 14.83 25.36
C VAL A 281 -0.13 13.52 25.08
N PRO A 282 -0.86 13.43 23.95
CA PRO A 282 -1.63 12.23 23.63
C PRO A 282 -0.76 10.97 23.50
N ARG A 283 -1.22 9.86 24.08
CA ARG A 283 -0.48 8.58 24.13
C ARG A 283 -0.73 7.66 22.92
N SER A 284 -1.75 7.92 22.10
CA SER A 284 -2.08 7.06 20.96
C SER A 284 -1.70 7.72 19.61
N PRO A 285 -1.19 6.95 18.64
CA PRO A 285 -0.87 7.47 17.30
C PRO A 285 -2.07 8.14 16.60
N GLN A 286 -3.26 7.62 16.82
CA GLN A 286 -4.52 8.18 16.30
C GLN A 286 -4.91 9.50 16.95
N ALA A 287 -4.56 9.72 18.23
CA ALA A 287 -4.79 11.00 18.88
C ALA A 287 -3.74 12.03 18.47
N LEU A 288 -2.49 11.60 18.23
CA LEU A 288 -1.42 12.44 17.68
C LEU A 288 -1.70 12.88 16.23
N SER A 289 -2.47 12.10 15.44
CA SER A 289 -2.84 12.46 14.06
C SER A 289 -4.07 13.39 13.97
N ARG A 290 -4.94 13.42 15.00
CA ARG A 290 -6.17 14.24 15.02
C ARG A 290 -5.95 15.75 15.11
N GLU A 291 -4.75 16.21 15.43
CA GLU A 291 -4.42 17.65 15.40
C GLU A 291 -4.30 18.22 13.96
N ARG A 292 -4.39 17.37 12.93
CA ARG A 292 -4.65 17.78 11.54
C ARG A 292 -5.99 17.20 11.08
N SER A 293 -7.08 17.95 11.21
CA SER A 293 -8.34 17.58 10.56
C SER A 293 -8.19 17.56 9.03
N SER A 294 -8.15 16.36 8.45
CA SER A 294 -9.07 15.87 7.40
C SER A 294 -8.57 14.51 6.90
N PRO A 295 -9.27 13.39 7.17
CA PRO A 295 -9.04 12.15 6.44
C PRO A 295 -9.63 12.30 5.04
N ILE A 296 -8.76 12.35 4.03
CA ILE A 296 -9.15 12.10 2.65
C ILE A 296 -9.31 10.57 2.52
N TRP A 297 -10.56 10.13 2.74
CA TRP A 297 -11.20 8.86 2.34
C TRP A 297 -10.77 7.51 2.93
N PHE A 298 -11.79 6.78 3.41
CA PHE A 298 -12.11 5.41 3.01
C PHE A 298 -13.65 5.31 2.89
N GLU A 299 -14.16 5.28 1.65
CA GLU A 299 -15.46 4.70 1.23
C GLU A 299 -15.34 4.24 -0.22
#